data_AF-A0A815IVW0-F1
#
_entry.id   AF-A0A815IVW0-F1
#
_cell.length_a   1.000
_cell.length_b   1.000
_cell.length_c   1.000
_cell.angle_alpha   90.00
_cell.angle_beta   90.00
_cell.angle_gamma   90.00
#
_symmetry.space_group_name_H-M   'P 1'
#
loop_
_entity.id
_entity.type
_entity.pdbx_description
1 polymer ?
#
loop_
_entity_poly.entity_id
_entity_poly.type
_entity_poly.pdbx_seq_one_letter_code
_entity_poly.pdbx_strand_id
1 'polypeptide(L)'
;MVISITRTLDFYGFKLVDENTGEIRRLSGDSYKSRFRNLDTSSHNYLRITRILKCLGEFKYEYLKFSFLEAILRESITENKLSNCLRSCKDYWIETLRSPHERRAIRQYARELVEYRNKGMTPPKSHKAHRPRPTSAAVEKTEKMSSSKDDDDDDHME
;
A
#
# COMPACT_ATOMS: atom_id res chain seq x y z
N MET A 1 2.87 5.44 -14.49
CA MET A 1 2.01 5.45 -13.29
C MET A 1 2.82 5.44 -11.98
N VAL A 2 3.83 4.60 -11.87
CA VAL A 2 4.66 4.47 -10.65
C VAL A 2 5.34 5.78 -10.24
N ILE A 3 5.96 6.51 -11.18
CA ILE A 3 6.56 7.83 -10.92
C ILE A 3 5.54 8.82 -10.34
N SER A 4 4.31 8.81 -10.87
CA SER A 4 3.23 9.70 -10.43
C SER A 4 2.74 9.39 -9.01
N ILE A 5 2.63 8.10 -8.64
CA ILE A 5 2.25 7.71 -7.29
C ILE A 5 3.39 8.00 -6.30
N THR A 6 4.65 7.78 -6.67
CA THR A 6 5.81 8.13 -5.81
C THR A 6 5.84 9.62 -5.47
N ARG A 7 5.63 10.51 -6.45
CA ARG A 7 5.56 11.97 -6.21
C ARG A 7 4.36 12.36 -5.35
N THR A 8 3.23 11.67 -5.52
CA THR A 8 2.01 11.88 -4.74
C THR A 8 2.20 11.45 -3.29
N LEU A 9 2.83 10.30 -3.05
CA LEU A 9 3.18 9.82 -1.72
C LEU A 9 4.15 10.80 -1.05
N ASP A 10 5.18 11.25 -1.78
CA ASP A 10 6.13 12.23 -1.28
C ASP A 10 5.41 13.49 -0.80
N PHE A 11 4.51 14.06 -1.61
CA PHE A 11 3.70 15.22 -1.24
C PHE A 11 2.95 15.04 0.10
N TYR A 12 2.46 13.84 0.38
CA TYR A 12 1.74 13.52 1.63
C TYR A 12 2.65 13.04 2.77
N GLY A 13 3.96 12.99 2.59
CA GLY A 13 4.92 12.57 3.62
C GLY A 13 5.15 11.06 3.70
N PHE A 14 4.81 10.32 2.63
CA PHE A 14 5.03 8.89 2.50
C PHE A 14 6.04 8.59 1.38
N LYS A 15 6.58 7.38 1.38
CA LYS A 15 7.44 6.86 0.31
C LYS A 15 7.05 5.42 -0.02
N LEU A 16 7.12 5.09 -1.30
CA LEU A 16 7.06 3.71 -1.78
C LEU A 16 8.43 3.08 -1.56
N VAL A 17 8.48 2.03 -0.73
CA VAL A 17 9.72 1.32 -0.38
C VAL A 17 10.01 0.20 -1.38
N ASP A 18 8.96 -0.47 -1.84
CA ASP A 18 9.06 -1.56 -2.79
C ASP A 18 7.85 -1.49 -3.72
N GLU A 19 8.13 -1.31 -5.01
CA GLU A 19 7.12 -1.18 -6.06
C GLU A 19 6.37 -2.49 -6.33
N ASN A 20 7.08 -3.61 -6.15
CA ASN A 20 6.52 -4.94 -6.30
C ASN A 20 5.57 -5.18 -5.15
N THR A 21 6.01 -5.15 -3.89
CA THR A 21 5.10 -5.40 -2.76
C THR A 21 4.08 -4.29 -2.53
N GLY A 22 4.33 -3.10 -3.07
CA GLY A 22 3.54 -1.91 -2.81
C GLY A 22 3.75 -1.37 -1.40
N GLU A 23 4.85 -1.73 -0.73
CA GLU A 23 5.10 -1.33 0.64
C GLU A 23 5.27 0.20 0.72
N ILE A 24 4.45 0.84 1.56
CA ILE A 24 4.49 2.29 1.78
C ILE A 24 4.90 2.56 3.23
N ARG A 25 5.84 3.48 3.43
CA ARG A 25 6.27 3.93 4.75
C ARG A 25 6.26 5.44 4.84
N ARG A 26 6.30 5.98 6.06
CA ARG A 26 6.58 7.41 6.27
C ARG A 26 7.93 7.79 5.65
N LEU A 27 8.04 9.02 5.18
CA LEU A 27 9.30 9.57 4.72
C LEU A 27 10.29 9.67 5.90
N SER A 28 11.56 9.39 5.62
CA SER A 28 12.63 9.44 6.63
C SER A 28 13.00 10.90 6.98
N GLY A 29 13.50 11.13 8.20
CA GLY A 29 13.91 12.46 8.68
C GLY A 29 12.75 13.29 9.23
N ASP A 30 12.89 14.62 9.24
CA ASP A 30 11.87 15.54 9.78
C ASP A 30 10.90 16.11 8.74
N SER A 31 11.16 15.88 7.45
CA SER A 31 10.35 16.40 6.34
C SER A 31 8.91 15.88 6.33
N TYR A 32 8.65 14.70 6.89
CA TYR A 32 7.29 14.16 6.99
C TYR A 32 6.40 14.99 7.93
N LYS A 33 6.97 15.64 8.96
CA LYS A 33 6.19 16.35 9.99
C LYS A 33 5.38 17.51 9.42
N SER A 34 6.01 18.34 8.58
CA SER A 34 5.33 19.47 7.93
C SER A 34 4.28 18.99 6.93
N ARG A 35 4.55 17.88 6.22
CA ARG A 35 3.65 17.28 5.24
C ARG A 35 2.44 16.63 5.89
N PHE A 36 2.62 15.91 6.99
CA PHE A 36 1.51 15.35 7.78
C PHE A 36 0.65 16.46 8.37
N ARG A 37 1.26 17.51 8.92
CA ARG A 37 0.50 18.68 9.38
C ARG A 37 -0.34 19.28 8.26
N ASN A 38 0.22 19.47 7.08
CA ASN A 38 -0.52 19.99 5.92
C ASN A 38 -1.65 19.04 5.49
N LEU A 39 -1.42 17.73 5.51
CA LEU A 39 -2.43 16.72 5.19
C LEU A 39 -3.58 16.77 6.21
N ASP A 40 -3.27 16.82 7.50
CA ASP A 40 -4.25 16.72 8.59
C ASP A 40 -5.08 18.01 8.78
N THR A 41 -4.56 19.17 8.39
CA THR A 41 -5.29 20.46 8.51
C THR A 41 -6.11 20.82 7.27
N SER A 42 -5.75 20.31 6.09
CA SER A 42 -6.36 20.73 4.83
C SER A 42 -7.35 19.70 4.29
N SER A 43 -8.64 19.87 4.60
CA SER A 43 -9.71 18.93 4.22
C SER A 43 -9.82 18.62 2.72
N HIS A 44 -9.46 19.56 1.84
CA HIS A 44 -9.46 19.33 0.39
C HIS A 44 -8.45 18.24 -0.02
N ASN A 45 -7.39 18.01 0.76
CA ASN A 45 -6.47 16.90 0.53
C ASN A 45 -7.18 15.56 0.64
N TYR A 46 -8.22 15.46 1.48
CA TYR A 46 -8.98 14.22 1.60
C TYR A 46 -9.75 13.90 0.32
N LEU A 47 -10.30 14.93 -0.32
CA LEU A 47 -10.96 14.79 -1.62
C LEU A 47 -9.97 14.45 -2.74
N ARG A 48 -8.73 14.95 -2.68
CA ARG A 48 -7.66 14.59 -3.63
C ARG A 48 -7.23 13.14 -3.45
N ILE A 49 -7.03 12.70 -2.21
CA ILE A 49 -6.73 11.30 -1.87
C ILE A 49 -7.84 10.38 -2.36
N THR A 50 -9.11 10.71 -2.15
CA THR A 50 -10.23 9.91 -2.66
C THR A 50 -10.16 9.73 -4.18
N ARG A 51 -9.80 10.77 -4.94
CA ARG A 51 -9.63 10.67 -6.40
C ARG A 51 -8.47 9.75 -6.77
N ILE A 52 -7.32 9.89 -6.09
CA ILE A 52 -6.16 9.01 -6.28
C ILE A 52 -6.55 7.55 -6.03
N LEU A 53 -7.22 7.26 -4.91
CA LEU A 53 -7.69 5.92 -4.57
C LEU A 53 -8.65 5.37 -5.62
N LYS A 54 -9.59 6.17 -6.14
CA LYS A 54 -10.46 5.70 -7.23
C LYS A 54 -9.65 5.35 -8.47
N CYS A 55 -8.75 6.23 -8.91
CA CYS A 55 -7.88 5.99 -10.07
C CYS A 55 -7.03 4.72 -9.90
N LEU A 56 -6.40 4.52 -8.74
CA LEU A 56 -5.60 3.31 -8.47
C LEU A 56 -6.41 2.03 -8.71
N GLY A 57 -7.71 2.04 -8.46
CA GLY A 57 -8.56 0.87 -8.70
C GLY A 57 -8.86 0.64 -10.16
N GLU A 58 -9.17 1.70 -10.89
CA GLU A 58 -9.41 1.62 -12.33
C GLU A 58 -8.19 1.05 -13.07
N PHE A 59 -6.99 1.44 -12.66
CA PHE A 59 -5.74 0.98 -13.26
C PHE A 59 -5.16 -0.32 -12.67
N LYS A 60 -5.95 -1.09 -11.91
CA LYS A 60 -5.54 -2.39 -11.33
C LYS A 60 -4.38 -2.32 -10.32
N TYR A 61 -4.17 -1.17 -9.67
CA TYR A 61 -3.21 -0.98 -8.58
C TYR A 61 -3.89 -1.02 -7.20
N GLU A 62 -4.80 -1.99 -6.99
CA GLU A 62 -5.55 -2.14 -5.73
C GLU A 62 -4.61 -2.39 -4.54
N TYR A 63 -3.53 -3.15 -4.74
CA TYR A 63 -2.54 -3.44 -3.70
C TYR A 63 -1.91 -2.16 -3.11
N LEU A 64 -1.72 -1.11 -3.92
CA LEU A 64 -1.22 0.18 -3.44
C LEU A 64 -2.23 0.92 -2.56
N LYS A 65 -3.54 0.76 -2.82
CA LYS A 65 -4.57 1.36 -1.95
C LYS A 65 -4.49 0.75 -0.56
N PHE A 66 -4.42 -0.57 -0.49
CA PHE A 66 -4.34 -1.28 0.78
C PHE A 66 -3.15 -0.79 1.61
N SER A 67 -1.95 -0.82 1.02
CA SER A 67 -0.73 -0.37 1.68
C SER A 67 -0.77 1.11 2.08
N PHE A 68 -1.41 1.96 1.27
CA PHE A 68 -1.54 3.38 1.58
C PHE A 68 -2.45 3.62 2.79
N LEU A 69 -3.60 2.93 2.84
CA LEU A 69 -4.51 3.02 3.98
C LEU A 69 -3.88 2.46 5.25
N GLU A 70 -3.12 1.40 5.13
CA GLU A 70 -2.39 0.81 6.25
C GLU A 70 -1.37 1.79 6.83
N ALA A 71 -0.57 2.43 5.96
CA ALA A 71 0.40 3.43 6.37
C ALA A 71 -0.26 4.65 7.05
N ILE A 72 -1.39 5.13 6.52
CA ILE A 72 -2.16 6.20 7.14
C ILE A 72 -2.65 5.76 8.53
N LEU A 73 -3.33 4.62 8.64
CA LEU A 73 -3.90 4.16 9.91
C LEU A 73 -2.82 3.98 10.98
N ARG A 74 -1.65 3.46 10.60
CA ARG A 74 -0.52 3.32 11.51
C ARG A 74 -0.06 4.67 12.06
N GLU A 75 0.17 5.67 11.20
CA GLU A 75 0.61 7.00 11.67
C GLU A 75 -0.52 7.79 12.37
N SER A 76 -1.77 7.59 11.95
CA SER A 76 -2.95 8.21 12.58
C SER A 76 -3.22 7.68 13.98
N ILE A 77 -3.14 6.36 14.19
CA ILE A 77 -3.57 5.72 15.43
C ILE A 77 -2.41 5.59 16.42
N THR A 78 -1.25 5.10 15.97
CA THR A 78 -0.08 4.89 16.86
C THR A 78 0.54 6.21 17.27
N GLU A 79 0.73 7.13 16.33
CA GLU A 79 1.50 8.36 16.54
C GLU A 79 0.60 9.59 16.73
N ASN A 80 -0.71 9.45 16.51
CA ASN A 80 -1.71 10.52 16.62
C ASN A 80 -1.40 11.75 15.73
N LYS A 81 -0.76 11.54 14.57
CA LYS A 81 -0.29 12.62 13.67
C LYS A 81 -1.27 12.99 12.56
N LEU A 82 -2.24 12.13 12.30
CA LEU A 82 -3.19 12.20 11.18
C LEU A 82 -4.61 11.87 11.67
N SER A 83 -5.03 12.46 12.79
CA SER A 83 -6.29 12.11 13.45
C SER A 83 -7.51 12.65 12.71
N ASN A 84 -7.41 13.81 12.04
CA ASN A 84 -8.53 14.42 11.32
C ASN A 84 -8.93 13.62 10.07
N CYS A 85 -7.96 12.92 9.47
CA CYS A 85 -8.23 12.11 8.29
C CYS A 85 -8.87 10.75 8.62
N LEU A 86 -8.88 10.32 9.89
CA LEU A 86 -9.43 9.02 10.30
C LEU A 86 -10.89 8.82 9.91
N ARG A 87 -11.70 9.88 10.02
CA ARG A 87 -13.11 9.82 9.59
C ARG A 87 -13.22 9.56 8.09
N SER A 88 -12.49 10.32 7.28
CA SER A 88 -12.43 10.10 5.82
C SER A 88 -11.90 8.71 5.48
N CYS A 89 -10.90 8.23 6.22
CA CYS A 89 -10.34 6.89 6.05
C CYS A 89 -11.41 5.82 6.26
N LYS A 90 -12.11 5.88 7.41
CA LYS A 90 -13.12 4.90 7.78
C LYS A 90 -14.35 4.92 6.88
N ASP A 91 -14.90 6.10 6.64
CA ASP A 91 -16.22 6.26 6.03
C ASP A 91 -16.16 6.22 4.49
N TYR A 92 -15.01 6.53 3.90
CA TYR A 92 -14.87 6.64 2.44
C TYR A 92 -13.72 5.81 1.88
N TRP A 93 -12.51 5.95 2.42
CA TRP A 93 -11.33 5.38 1.77
C TRP A 93 -11.28 3.86 1.85
N ILE A 94 -11.64 3.26 2.99
CA ILE A 94 -11.75 1.80 3.12
C ILE A 94 -12.76 1.24 2.11
N GLU A 95 -13.87 1.94 1.86
CA GLU A 95 -14.89 1.50 0.89
C GLU A 95 -14.40 1.55 -0.57
N THR A 96 -13.29 2.25 -0.86
CA THR A 96 -12.69 2.25 -2.20
C THR A 96 -11.94 0.95 -2.53
N LEU A 97 -11.66 0.10 -1.54
CA LEU A 97 -11.09 -1.23 -1.76
C LEU A 97 -12.16 -2.14 -2.36
N ARG A 98 -11.85 -2.81 -3.47
CA ARG A 98 -12.80 -3.70 -4.14
C ARG A 98 -13.07 -4.98 -3.35
N SER A 99 -12.03 -5.57 -2.75
CA SER A 99 -12.13 -6.84 -2.03
C SER A 99 -12.80 -6.69 -0.66
N PRO A 100 -13.91 -7.39 -0.38
CA PRO A 100 -14.49 -7.43 0.97
C PRO A 100 -13.53 -7.99 2.01
N HIS A 101 -12.62 -8.89 1.61
CA HIS A 101 -11.60 -9.45 2.49
C HIS A 101 -10.61 -8.37 2.93
N GLU A 102 -10.11 -7.57 1.99
CA GLU A 102 -9.21 -6.43 2.28
C GLU A 102 -9.89 -5.37 3.15
N ARG A 103 -11.17 -5.07 2.88
CA ARG A 103 -11.96 -4.18 3.73
C ARG A 103 -12.11 -4.70 5.16
N ARG A 104 -12.19 -6.02 5.37
CA ARG A 104 -12.22 -6.60 6.72
C ARG A 104 -10.85 -6.55 7.36
N ALA A 105 -9.80 -6.91 6.63
CA ALA A 105 -8.42 -6.91 7.11
C ALA A 105 -7.99 -5.51 7.58
N ILE A 106 -8.23 -4.46 6.77
CA ILE A 106 -7.85 -3.09 7.14
C ILE A 106 -8.61 -2.57 8.37
N ARG A 107 -9.90 -2.95 8.53
CA ARG A 107 -10.69 -2.58 9.72
C ARG A 107 -10.23 -3.34 10.95
N GLN A 108 -9.84 -4.60 10.80
CA GLN A 108 -9.24 -5.38 11.88
C GLN A 108 -7.91 -4.75 12.31
N TYR A 109 -7.04 -4.44 11.34
CA TYR A 109 -5.78 -3.76 11.60
C TYR A 109 -5.96 -2.44 12.36
N ALA A 110 -6.96 -1.63 11.99
CA ALA A 110 -7.28 -0.41 12.72
C ALA A 110 -7.67 -0.68 14.19
N ARG A 111 -8.44 -1.74 14.48
CA ARG A 111 -8.78 -2.13 15.86
C ARG A 111 -7.54 -2.57 16.64
N GLU A 112 -6.70 -3.39 16.04
CA GLU A 112 -5.46 -3.87 16.65
C GLU A 112 -4.52 -2.70 16.99
N LEU A 113 -4.43 -1.68 16.13
CA LEU A 113 -3.65 -0.46 16.40
C LEU A 113 -4.20 0.34 17.59
N VAL A 114 -5.52 0.43 17.75
CA VAL A 114 -6.15 1.09 18.90
C VAL A 114 -5.85 0.31 20.19
N GLU A 115 -5.97 -1.02 20.14
CA GLU A 115 -5.62 -1.86 21.29
C GLU A 115 -4.14 -1.74 21.67
N TYR A 116 -3.25 -1.74 20.68
CA TYR A 116 -1.82 -1.48 20.88
C TYR A 116 -1.59 -0.15 21.60
N ARG A 117 -2.20 0.93 21.12
CA ARG A 117 -2.06 2.28 21.70
C ARG A 117 -2.54 2.30 23.15
N ASN A 118 -3.64 1.61 23.44
CA ASN A 118 -4.26 1.61 24.78
C ASN A 118 -3.51 0.71 25.77
N LYS A 119 -2.97 -0.43 25.31
CA LYS A 119 -2.35 -1.46 26.17
C LYS A 119 -0.81 -1.37 26.23
N GLY A 120 -0.18 -0.55 25.38
CA GLY A 120 1.28 -0.45 25.31
C GLY A 120 1.98 -1.72 24.83
N MET A 121 1.29 -2.54 24.00
CA MET A 121 1.80 -3.80 23.42
C MET A 121 2.85 -3.53 22.33
N THR A 122 3.28 -4.53 21.55
CA THR A 122 3.98 -4.30 20.27
C THR A 122 3.00 -4.01 19.13
N PRO A 123 3.32 -3.14 18.15
CA PRO A 123 2.37 -2.80 17.09
C PRO A 123 2.15 -4.00 16.15
N PRO A 124 0.92 -4.22 15.68
CA PRO A 124 0.61 -5.32 14.78
C PRO A 124 1.43 -5.22 13.48
N LYS A 125 1.87 -6.38 12.98
CA LYS A 125 2.55 -6.47 11.68
C LYS A 125 1.58 -6.06 10.57
N SER A 126 2.15 -5.55 9.48
CA SER A 126 1.36 -5.19 8.31
C SER A 126 0.65 -6.43 7.74
N HIS A 127 -0.63 -6.28 7.40
CA HIS A 127 -1.38 -7.27 6.66
C HIS A 127 -0.91 -7.21 5.21
N LYS A 128 -0.36 -8.31 4.68
CA LYS A 128 0.08 -8.29 3.28
C LYS A 128 -1.12 -8.10 2.37
N ALA A 129 -1.05 -7.09 1.50
CA ALA A 129 -2.01 -6.92 0.41
C ALA A 129 -2.09 -8.21 -0.43
N HIS A 130 -3.26 -8.51 -0.98
CA HIS A 130 -3.41 -9.68 -1.84
C HIS A 130 -2.55 -9.50 -3.10
N ARG A 131 -1.68 -10.49 -3.33
CA ARG A 131 -0.62 -10.63 -4.34
C ARG A 131 -0.38 -9.41 -5.24
N PRO A 132 0.79 -8.75 -5.13
CA PRO A 132 1.16 -7.76 -6.11
C PRO A 132 1.32 -8.35 -7.51
N ARG A 133 1.02 -7.53 -8.53
CA ARG A 133 1.30 -7.88 -9.92
C ARG A 133 2.82 -8.04 -10.10
N PRO A 134 3.33 -9.12 -10.72
CA PRO A 134 4.70 -9.12 -11.19
C PRO A 134 4.87 -7.96 -12.17
N THR A 135 5.87 -7.10 -11.94
CA THR A 135 6.31 -6.11 -12.93
C THR A 135 6.81 -6.84 -14.18
N SER A 136 6.82 -6.20 -15.37
CA SER A 136 7.15 -6.91 -16.62
C SER A 136 8.55 -7.53 -16.62
N ALA A 137 9.46 -7.02 -15.77
CA ALA A 137 10.78 -7.61 -15.54
C ALA A 137 10.75 -9.02 -14.90
N ALA A 138 9.71 -9.32 -14.12
CA ALA A 138 9.52 -10.67 -13.56
C ALA A 138 8.93 -11.64 -14.59
N VAL A 139 8.15 -11.13 -15.56
CA VAL A 139 7.60 -11.94 -16.66
C VAL A 139 8.72 -12.38 -17.61
N GLU A 140 9.65 -11.47 -17.97
CA GLU A 140 10.82 -11.81 -18.81
C GLU A 140 11.75 -12.86 -18.19
N LYS A 141 11.91 -12.87 -16.86
CA LYS A 141 12.72 -13.91 -16.18
C LYS A 141 12.04 -15.27 -16.15
N THR A 142 10.71 -15.32 -16.24
CA THR A 142 9.97 -16.58 -16.19
C THR A 142 9.89 -17.21 -17.59
N GLU A 143 9.77 -16.40 -18.64
CA GLU A 143 9.77 -16.86 -20.05
C GLU A 143 11.15 -17.33 -20.52
N LYS A 144 12.25 -16.70 -20.07
CA LYS A 144 13.62 -17.18 -20.36
C LYS A 144 14.00 -18.48 -19.65
N MET A 145 13.29 -18.88 -18.60
CA MET A 145 13.54 -20.14 -17.90
C MET A 145 12.75 -21.32 -18.51
N SER A 146 11.67 -21.02 -19.27
CA SER A 146 10.85 -22.03 -19.94
C SER A 146 11.30 -22.37 -21.37
N SER A 147 12.24 -21.64 -21.96
CA SER A 147 12.70 -21.91 -23.34
C SER A 147 14.04 -22.68 -23.45
N SER A 148 14.52 -23.29 -22.36
CA SER A 148 15.84 -23.94 -22.32
C SER A 148 15.78 -25.40 -21.87
N LYS A 149 14.68 -26.13 -22.10
CA LYS A 149 14.52 -27.52 -21.60
C LYS A 149 14.04 -28.58 -22.58
N ASP A 150 13.89 -28.26 -23.86
CA ASP A 150 13.63 -29.26 -24.87
C ASP A 150 14.79 -29.19 -25.86
N ASP A 151 15.76 -30.11 -25.73
CA ASP A 151 16.70 -30.58 -26.76
C ASP A 151 17.85 -31.32 -26.05
N ASP A 152 17.59 -32.50 -25.52
CA ASP A 152 18.60 -33.56 -25.25
C ASP A 152 17.83 -34.79 -24.77
N ASP A 153 17.50 -35.69 -25.71
CA ASP A 153 17.42 -37.14 -25.52
C ASP A 153 16.65 -37.76 -26.70
N ASP A 154 17.36 -38.05 -27.79
CA ASP A 154 17.13 -39.30 -28.52
C ASP A 154 18.38 -39.66 -29.33
N ASP A 155 19.38 -40.22 -28.62
CA ASP A 155 20.46 -40.96 -29.26
C ASP A 155 20.44 -42.40 -28.71
N HIS A 156 20.23 -43.31 -29.66
CA HIS A 156 20.74 -44.67 -29.73
C HIS A 156 20.01 -45.90 -29.15
N MET A 157 19.90 -46.87 -30.09
CA MET A 157 19.88 -48.35 -30.00
C MET A 157 18.47 -48.96 -30.12
N GLU A 158 18.17 -49.87 -31.05
CA GLU A 158 18.97 -50.83 -31.84
C GLU A 158 18.17 -51.24 -33.10
#